data_AF-A0A916B655-F1
#
_entry.id   AF-A0A916B655-F1
#
_cell.length_a   1.000
_cell.length_b   1.000
_cell.length_c   1.000
_cell.angle_alpha   90.00
_cell.angle_beta   90.00
_cell.angle_gamma   90.00
#
_symmetry.space_group_name_H-M   'P 1'
#
loop_
_entity.id
_entity.type
_entity.pdbx_description
1 polymer ?
#
loop_
_entity_poly.entity_id
_entity_poly.type
_entity_poly.pdbx_seq_one_letter_code
_entity_poly.pdbx_strand_id
1 'polypeptide(L)'
;MLPVNFFDSGLALYNVLRGTGPIDWFASELYVEYPILPWFAVMLLGFLAGDLYRLDATRRSTWLFVIGFLLILGFLLLRVFNGYGDPDPWSLQMEPVRGLMSFLNAEKYPPSIIYVLMTLGPALVLAVLERINSKLLKPLIHFGRVPLFFYLSHLYLAHGLVALIGAYFADIWRYHPVQGLSLPGVYLLWILTLVMLYPLCFFYGRIKHSRRYKILSFL
;
A
#
# COMPACT_ATOMS: atom_id res chain seq x y z
N MET A 1 27.95 -11.59 -13.76
CA MET A 1 27.28 -12.39 -14.81
C MET A 1 26.33 -13.32 -14.11
N LEU A 2 25.04 -13.35 -14.48
CA LEU A 2 24.06 -14.26 -13.90
C LEU A 2 24.52 -15.72 -14.05
N PRO A 3 24.16 -16.64 -13.12
CA PRO A 3 24.47 -18.05 -13.30
C PRO A 3 23.91 -18.55 -14.63
N VAL A 4 24.64 -19.45 -15.29
CA VAL A 4 24.35 -19.94 -16.66
C VAL A 4 22.93 -20.48 -16.77
N ASN A 5 22.37 -20.97 -15.66
CA ASN A 5 21.06 -21.60 -15.61
C ASN A 5 19.94 -20.70 -15.06
N PHE A 6 20.19 -19.40 -14.89
CA PHE A 6 19.24 -18.47 -14.26
C PHE A 6 17.87 -18.43 -14.96
N PHE A 7 17.83 -18.68 -16.28
CA PHE A 7 16.58 -18.71 -17.06
C PHE A 7 16.13 -20.12 -17.46
N ASP A 8 16.90 -21.17 -17.14
CA ASP A 8 16.69 -22.51 -17.70
C ASP A 8 15.37 -23.16 -17.27
N SER A 9 14.89 -22.84 -16.05
CA SER A 9 13.62 -23.35 -15.53
C SER A 9 12.42 -22.47 -15.88
N GLY A 10 12.62 -21.27 -16.43
CA GLY A 10 11.58 -20.25 -16.60
C GLY A 10 10.97 -19.72 -15.28
N LEU A 11 11.27 -20.35 -14.14
CA LEU A 11 10.71 -20.04 -12.83
C LEU A 11 11.21 -18.68 -12.31
N ALA A 12 12.49 -18.38 -12.49
CA ALA A 12 13.04 -17.08 -12.11
C ALA A 12 12.38 -15.94 -12.91
N LEU A 13 12.18 -16.14 -14.22
CA LEU A 13 11.48 -15.19 -15.07
C LEU A 13 10.01 -15.04 -14.65
N TYR A 14 9.33 -16.15 -14.34
CA TYR A 14 7.97 -16.13 -13.83
C TYR A 14 7.85 -15.37 -12.51
N ASN A 15 8.72 -15.64 -11.53
CA ASN A 15 8.72 -14.99 -10.22
C ASN A 15 9.01 -13.49 -10.36
N VAL A 16 9.99 -13.09 -11.17
CA VAL A 16 10.32 -11.68 -11.40
C VAL A 16 9.19 -10.94 -12.11
N LEU A 17 8.57 -11.54 -13.13
CA LEU A 17 7.56 -10.85 -13.92
C LEU A 17 6.18 -10.87 -13.27
N ARG A 18 5.73 -12.01 -12.73
CA ARG A 18 4.33 -12.24 -12.36
C ARG A 18 4.13 -12.80 -10.96
N GLY A 19 4.97 -13.74 -10.54
CA GLY A 19 4.82 -14.50 -9.30
C GLY A 19 5.52 -13.88 -8.10
N THR A 20 5.69 -14.68 -7.06
CA THR A 20 6.57 -14.43 -5.92
C THR A 20 7.31 -15.72 -5.62
N GLY A 21 8.49 -15.62 -5.00
CA GLY A 21 9.26 -16.81 -4.67
C GLY A 21 10.78 -16.62 -4.76
N PRO A 22 11.54 -17.65 -4.38
CA PRO A 22 12.99 -17.62 -4.45
C PRO A 22 13.47 -17.61 -5.91
N ILE A 23 14.61 -16.96 -6.13
CA ILE A 23 15.41 -17.00 -7.34
C ILE A 23 16.87 -17.22 -6.96
N ASP A 24 17.56 -18.05 -7.72
CA ASP A 24 19.00 -18.27 -7.54
C ASP A 24 19.76 -17.00 -7.93
N TRP A 25 20.45 -16.39 -6.97
CA TRP A 25 21.26 -15.20 -7.18
C TRP A 25 22.71 -15.48 -6.77
N PHE A 26 23.49 -15.95 -7.75
CA PHE A 26 24.87 -16.40 -7.55
C PHE A 26 24.98 -17.53 -6.51
N ALA A 27 25.57 -17.25 -5.34
CA ALA A 27 25.75 -18.20 -4.24
C ALA A 27 24.67 -18.05 -3.14
N SER A 28 23.65 -17.22 -3.39
CA SER A 28 22.58 -16.90 -2.43
C SER A 28 21.21 -17.01 -3.11
N GLU A 29 20.16 -17.22 -2.33
CA GLU A 29 18.78 -17.09 -2.79
C GLU A 29 18.27 -15.66 -2.53
N LEU A 30 17.66 -15.04 -3.54
CA LEU A 30 16.88 -13.81 -3.37
C LEU A 30 15.40 -14.15 -3.44
N TYR A 31 14.58 -13.54 -2.57
CA TYR A 31 13.13 -13.73 -2.61
C TYR A 31 12.47 -12.56 -3.33
N VAL A 32 11.69 -12.85 -4.38
CA VAL A 32 10.91 -11.84 -5.10
C VAL A 32 9.54 -11.70 -4.44
N GLU A 33 9.31 -10.56 -3.80
CA GLU A 33 7.99 -10.21 -3.23
C GLU A 33 7.17 -9.28 -4.15
N TYR A 34 7.84 -8.51 -5.01
CA TYR A 34 7.24 -7.46 -5.83
C TYR A 34 7.38 -7.78 -7.32
N PRO A 35 6.47 -8.57 -7.91
CA PRO A 35 6.52 -8.87 -9.34
C PRO A 35 6.37 -7.60 -10.18
N ILE A 36 7.15 -7.49 -11.24
CA ILE A 36 7.24 -6.27 -12.03
C ILE A 36 5.93 -6.00 -12.79
N LEU A 37 5.35 -7.01 -13.45
CA LEU A 37 4.25 -6.81 -14.40
C LEU A 37 2.96 -6.30 -13.74
N PRO A 38 2.47 -6.86 -12.61
CA PRO A 38 1.26 -6.37 -11.97
C PRO A 38 1.42 -4.93 -11.45
N TRP A 39 2.54 -4.63 -10.79
CA TRP A 39 2.80 -3.28 -10.28
C TRP A 39 3.04 -2.27 -11.42
N PHE A 40 3.69 -2.69 -12.50
CA PHE A 40 3.84 -1.87 -13.71
C PHE A 40 2.49 -1.54 -14.34
N ALA A 41 1.56 -2.50 -14.42
CA ALA A 41 0.21 -2.24 -14.91
C ALA A 41 -0.52 -1.21 -14.02
N VAL A 42 -0.43 -1.32 -12.69
CA VAL A 42 -1.00 -0.33 -11.77
C VAL A 42 -0.37 1.05 -11.96
N MET A 43 0.95 1.13 -12.14
CA MET A 43 1.64 2.40 -12.44
C MET A 43 1.16 3.02 -13.76
N LEU A 44 1.00 2.21 -14.82
CA LEU A 44 0.47 2.67 -16.10
C LEU A 44 -0.97 3.19 -15.96
N LEU A 45 -1.83 2.50 -15.21
CA LEU A 45 -3.18 2.98 -14.91
C LEU A 45 -3.15 4.34 -14.21
N GLY A 46 -2.25 4.51 -13.24
CA GLY A 46 -2.04 5.81 -12.58
C GLY A 46 -1.56 6.90 -13.53
N PHE A 47 -0.65 6.57 -14.45
CA PHE A 47 -0.17 7.49 -15.48
C PHE A 47 -1.31 7.94 -16.42
N LEU A 48 -2.11 7.00 -16.91
CA LEU A 48 -3.28 7.28 -17.77
C LEU A 48 -4.35 8.08 -17.02
N ALA A 49 -4.60 7.76 -15.75
CA ALA A 49 -5.50 8.53 -14.89
C ALA A 49 -5.06 9.99 -14.70
N GLY A 50 -3.77 10.29 -14.91
CA GLY A 50 -3.24 11.65 -14.92
C GLY A 50 -3.95 12.58 -15.94
N ASP A 51 -4.44 12.04 -17.07
CA ASP A 51 -5.18 12.85 -18.05
C ASP A 51 -6.53 13.35 -17.51
N LEU A 52 -7.15 12.63 -16.56
CA LEU A 52 -8.38 13.09 -15.88
C LEU A 52 -8.12 14.37 -15.07
N TYR A 53 -6.88 14.63 -14.66
CA TYR A 53 -6.51 15.84 -13.94
C TYR A 53 -6.35 17.07 -14.85
N ARG A 54 -6.48 16.91 -16.17
CA ARG A 54 -6.64 18.03 -17.11
C ARG A 54 -8.07 18.57 -17.16
N LEU A 55 -9.04 17.80 -16.65
CA LEU A 55 -10.42 18.25 -16.54
C LEU A 55 -10.59 19.21 -15.37
N ASP A 56 -11.66 20.01 -15.41
CA ASP A 56 -12.10 20.81 -14.27
C ASP A 56 -12.48 19.90 -13.07
N ALA A 57 -12.39 20.47 -11.87
CA ALA A 57 -12.57 19.71 -10.62
C ALA A 57 -13.92 18.98 -10.55
N THR A 58 -14.99 19.58 -11.09
CA THR A 58 -16.32 18.97 -11.10
C THR A 58 -16.33 17.72 -11.96
N ARG A 59 -15.94 17.82 -13.24
CA ARG A 59 -15.91 16.66 -14.14
C ARG A 59 -14.92 15.60 -13.70
N ARG A 60 -13.71 15.99 -13.26
CA ARG A 60 -12.71 15.07 -12.70
C ARG A 60 -13.32 14.24 -11.57
N SER A 61 -13.89 14.91 -10.55
CA SER A 61 -14.45 14.24 -9.38
C SER A 61 -15.59 13.28 -9.76
N THR A 62 -16.43 13.64 -10.74
CA THR A 62 -17.48 12.74 -11.24
C THR A 62 -16.89 11.50 -11.92
N TRP A 63 -15.90 11.66 -12.81
CA TRP A 63 -15.26 10.52 -13.48
C TRP A 63 -14.53 9.61 -12.49
N LEU A 64 -13.75 10.17 -11.56
CA LEU A 64 -13.06 9.39 -10.53
C LEU A 64 -14.05 8.64 -9.64
N PHE A 65 -15.17 9.26 -9.28
CA PHE A 65 -16.23 8.58 -8.54
C PHE A 65 -16.84 7.42 -9.34
N VAL A 66 -17.20 7.64 -10.60
CA VAL A 66 -17.81 6.59 -11.45
C VAL A 66 -16.84 5.42 -11.64
N ILE A 67 -15.58 5.70 -12.00
CA ILE A 67 -14.56 4.66 -12.16
C ILE A 67 -14.37 3.93 -10.83
N GLY A 68 -14.16 4.66 -9.72
CA GLY A 68 -13.97 4.07 -8.40
C GLY A 68 -15.14 3.20 -7.97
N PHE A 69 -16.37 3.66 -8.20
CA PHE A 69 -17.60 2.91 -7.91
C PHE A 69 -17.69 1.64 -8.76
N LEU A 70 -17.38 1.71 -10.06
CA LEU A 70 -17.34 0.53 -10.93
C LEU A 70 -16.28 -0.48 -10.50
N LEU A 71 -15.11 -0.03 -10.02
CA LEU A 71 -14.08 -0.91 -9.47
C LEU A 71 -14.55 -1.59 -8.18
N ILE A 72 -15.21 -0.86 -7.28
CA ILE A 72 -15.81 -1.44 -6.06
C ILE A 72 -16.86 -2.49 -6.45
N LEU A 73 -17.75 -2.17 -7.40
CA LEU A 73 -18.76 -3.11 -7.86
C LEU A 73 -18.12 -4.36 -8.49
N GLY A 74 -17.08 -4.18 -9.31
CA GLY A 74 -16.29 -5.28 -9.87
C GLY A 74 -15.65 -6.14 -8.78
N PHE A 75 -15.08 -5.53 -7.74
CA PHE A 75 -14.56 -6.24 -6.57
C PHE A 75 -15.67 -7.07 -5.90
N LEU A 76 -16.81 -6.46 -5.57
CA LEU A 76 -17.90 -7.15 -4.88
C LEU A 76 -18.44 -8.32 -5.70
N LEU A 77 -18.66 -8.11 -7.00
CA LEU A 77 -19.15 -9.16 -7.90
C LEU A 77 -18.16 -10.32 -7.98
N LEU A 78 -16.89 -10.05 -8.28
CA LEU A 78 -15.88 -11.12 -8.39
C LEU A 78 -15.67 -11.83 -7.06
N ARG A 79 -15.64 -11.08 -5.95
CA ARG A 79 -15.37 -11.64 -4.63
C ARG A 79 -16.51 -12.54 -4.17
N VAL A 80 -17.78 -12.13 -4.33
CA VAL A 80 -18.94 -12.96 -3.91
C VAL A 80 -18.96 -14.33 -4.59
N PHE A 81 -18.57 -14.43 -5.87
CA PHE A 81 -18.63 -15.70 -6.62
C PHE A 81 -17.40 -16.60 -6.47
N ASN A 82 -16.28 -16.13 -5.90
CA ASN A 82 -15.04 -16.93 -5.72
C ASN A 82 -14.47 -17.59 -7.00
N GLY A 83 -14.87 -17.14 -8.20
CA GLY A 83 -14.54 -17.84 -9.45
C GLY A 83 -13.25 -17.40 -10.13
N TYR A 84 -12.80 -16.16 -9.90
CA TYR A 84 -11.64 -15.60 -10.58
C TYR A 84 -10.99 -14.47 -9.79
N GLY A 85 -9.66 -14.36 -9.92
CA GLY A 85 -8.95 -13.12 -9.61
C GLY A 85 -8.34 -13.04 -8.21
N ASP A 86 -8.47 -14.08 -7.40
CA ASP A 86 -7.76 -14.28 -6.15
C ASP A 86 -7.46 -15.78 -5.98
N PRO A 87 -6.23 -16.17 -5.60
CA PRO A 87 -5.90 -17.58 -5.40
C PRO A 87 -6.61 -18.19 -4.18
N ASP A 88 -6.99 -17.36 -3.20
CA ASP A 88 -7.59 -17.80 -1.94
C ASP A 88 -9.07 -17.36 -1.87
N PRO A 89 -10.01 -18.30 -2.09
CA PRO A 89 -11.44 -18.03 -1.95
C PRO A 89 -11.80 -17.59 -0.53
N TRP A 90 -12.70 -16.61 -0.41
CA TRP A 90 -13.27 -16.31 0.91
C TRP A 90 -14.20 -17.44 1.35
N SER A 91 -14.36 -17.64 2.65
CA SER A 91 -15.23 -18.68 3.19
C SER A 91 -16.15 -18.12 4.27
N LEU A 92 -17.31 -18.78 4.44
CA LEU A 92 -18.20 -18.49 5.55
C LEU A 92 -17.51 -18.85 6.87
N GLN A 93 -17.66 -17.97 7.85
CA GLN A 93 -17.09 -18.11 9.18
C GLN A 93 -18.22 -18.07 10.21
N MET A 94 -18.02 -18.71 11.36
CA MET A 94 -19.03 -18.70 12.43
C MET A 94 -19.27 -17.30 12.99
N GLU A 95 -18.19 -16.52 13.16
CA GLU A 95 -18.26 -15.15 13.65
C GLU A 95 -18.38 -14.16 12.48
N PRO A 96 -19.39 -13.25 12.48
CA PRO A 96 -19.58 -12.29 11.39
C PRO A 96 -18.34 -11.45 11.08
N VAL A 97 -17.59 -11.05 12.11
CA VAL A 97 -16.35 -10.27 11.97
C VAL A 97 -15.28 -11.08 11.23
N ARG A 98 -15.15 -12.38 11.53
CA ARG A 98 -14.22 -13.26 10.81
C ARG A 98 -14.66 -13.49 9.37
N GLY A 99 -15.98 -13.55 9.13
CA GLY A 99 -16.54 -13.64 7.78
C GLY A 99 -16.19 -12.41 6.95
N LEU A 100 -16.33 -11.21 7.53
CA LEU A 100 -15.91 -9.96 6.91
C LEU A 100 -14.40 -9.92 6.65
N MET A 101 -13.59 -10.36 7.63
CA MET A 101 -12.13 -10.46 7.46
C MET A 101 -11.77 -11.41 6.31
N SER A 102 -12.39 -12.58 6.23
CA SER A 102 -12.19 -13.53 5.13
C SER A 102 -12.61 -12.92 3.78
N PHE A 103 -13.73 -12.20 3.73
CA PHE A 103 -14.20 -11.52 2.53
C PHE A 103 -13.21 -10.44 2.04
N LEU A 104 -12.62 -9.68 2.96
CA LEU A 104 -11.64 -8.63 2.66
C LEU A 104 -10.19 -9.13 2.53
N ASN A 105 -9.92 -10.41 2.83
CA ASN A 105 -8.59 -11.00 2.76
C ASN A 105 -8.23 -11.39 1.32
N ALA A 106 -7.93 -10.39 0.49
CA ALA A 106 -7.48 -10.57 -0.89
C ALA A 106 -5.95 -10.60 -0.97
N GLU A 107 -5.42 -11.44 -1.87
CA GLU A 107 -3.98 -11.67 -2.03
C GLU A 107 -3.27 -10.42 -2.54
N LYS A 108 -2.26 -9.98 -1.78
CA LYS A 108 -1.51 -8.75 -2.04
C LYS A 108 -0.22 -9.00 -2.80
N TYR A 109 0.39 -10.18 -2.66
CA TYR A 109 1.73 -10.48 -3.17
C TYR A 109 1.80 -11.88 -3.79
N PRO A 110 1.64 -12.00 -5.13
CA PRO A 110 1.49 -10.93 -6.12
C PRO A 110 0.10 -10.26 -6.05
N PRO A 111 -0.06 -8.97 -6.41
CA PRO A 111 -1.33 -8.29 -6.22
C PRO A 111 -2.40 -8.91 -7.12
N SER A 112 -3.44 -9.46 -6.50
CA SER A 112 -4.58 -10.05 -7.17
C SER A 112 -5.44 -8.95 -7.80
N ILE A 113 -6.20 -9.27 -8.85
CA ILE A 113 -7.12 -8.27 -9.44
C ILE A 113 -8.19 -7.87 -8.41
N ILE A 114 -8.61 -8.81 -7.55
CA ILE A 114 -9.53 -8.52 -6.44
C ILE A 114 -8.89 -7.50 -5.49
N TYR A 115 -7.62 -7.67 -5.10
CA TYR A 115 -6.89 -6.71 -4.26
C TYR A 115 -6.78 -5.33 -4.92
N VAL A 116 -6.46 -5.26 -6.21
CA VAL A 116 -6.36 -3.99 -6.95
C VAL A 116 -7.71 -3.27 -7.02
N LEU A 117 -8.79 -3.98 -7.34
CA LEU A 117 -10.15 -3.41 -7.38
C LEU A 117 -10.60 -2.93 -6.00
N MET A 118 -10.37 -3.75 -4.97
CA MET A 118 -10.73 -3.45 -3.57
C MET A 118 -10.02 -2.20 -3.04
N THR A 119 -8.81 -1.92 -3.50
CA THR A 119 -7.98 -0.81 -2.99
C THR A 119 -8.08 0.45 -3.85
N LEU A 120 -8.04 0.32 -5.19
CA LEU A 120 -8.16 1.48 -6.08
C LEU A 120 -9.58 2.05 -6.10
N GLY A 121 -10.61 1.20 -6.01
CA GLY A 121 -12.00 1.65 -6.05
C GLY A 121 -12.32 2.71 -4.99
N PRO A 122 -12.15 2.41 -3.69
CA PRO A 122 -12.34 3.39 -2.62
C PRO A 122 -11.41 4.59 -2.74
N ALA A 123 -10.14 4.38 -3.13
CA ALA A 123 -9.19 5.49 -3.30
C ALA A 123 -9.66 6.53 -4.33
N LEU A 124 -10.25 6.08 -5.45
CA LEU A 124 -10.81 6.97 -6.46
C LEU A 124 -12.13 7.61 -6.03
N VAL A 125 -13.00 6.88 -5.31
CA VAL A 125 -14.24 7.44 -4.74
C VAL A 125 -13.93 8.59 -3.77
N LEU A 126 -12.85 8.49 -2.99
CA LEU A 126 -12.41 9.54 -2.09
C LEU A 126 -12.03 10.85 -2.80
N ALA A 127 -11.90 10.87 -4.14
CA ALA A 127 -11.71 12.11 -4.89
C ALA A 127 -12.88 13.10 -4.74
N VAL A 128 -14.06 12.65 -4.30
CA VAL A 128 -15.17 13.56 -3.95
C VAL A 128 -14.79 14.52 -2.81
N LEU A 129 -13.86 14.13 -1.94
CA LEU A 129 -13.36 14.97 -0.85
C LEU A 129 -12.64 16.23 -1.36
N GLU A 130 -12.21 16.26 -2.62
CA GLU A 130 -11.59 17.46 -3.23
C GLU A 130 -12.56 18.67 -3.21
N ARG A 131 -13.87 18.42 -3.24
CA ARG A 131 -14.89 19.47 -3.18
C ARG A 131 -15.10 20.03 -1.77
N ILE A 132 -14.56 19.37 -0.75
CA ILE A 132 -14.76 19.71 0.66
C ILE A 132 -13.59 20.58 1.13
N ASN A 133 -13.85 21.87 1.34
CA ASN A 133 -12.87 22.76 1.96
C ASN A 133 -12.93 22.64 3.50
N SER A 134 -12.26 21.63 4.05
CA SER A 134 -12.20 21.39 5.50
C SER A 134 -10.79 21.47 6.06
N LYS A 135 -10.64 22.13 7.22
CA LYS A 135 -9.39 22.16 7.98
C LYS A 135 -8.94 20.76 8.42
N LEU A 136 -9.87 19.83 8.61
CA LEU A 136 -9.60 18.45 9.01
C LEU A 136 -8.90 17.63 7.91
N LEU A 137 -9.05 18.04 6.64
CA LEU A 137 -8.40 17.36 5.51
C LEU A 137 -6.99 17.87 5.22
N LYS A 138 -6.59 19.00 5.82
CA LYS A 138 -5.27 19.60 5.61
C LYS A 138 -4.11 18.65 5.93
N PRO A 139 -4.14 17.86 7.03
CA PRO A 139 -3.09 16.88 7.30
C PRO A 139 -2.92 15.86 6.18
N LEU A 140 -4.01 15.35 5.60
CA LEU A 140 -3.95 14.40 4.49
C LEU A 140 -3.26 14.99 3.25
N ILE A 141 -3.49 16.27 2.97
CA ILE A 141 -2.82 16.98 1.88
C ILE A 141 -1.30 17.06 2.12
N HIS A 142 -0.87 17.27 3.37
CA HIS A 142 0.55 17.34 3.69
C HIS A 142 1.25 16.00 3.51
N PHE A 143 0.64 14.89 3.90
CA PHE A 143 1.17 13.56 3.62
C PHE A 143 1.21 13.26 2.11
N GLY A 144 0.11 13.53 1.41
CA GLY A 144 -0.02 13.25 -0.02
C GLY A 144 0.89 14.08 -0.94
N ARG A 145 1.40 15.23 -0.48
CA ARG A 145 2.36 16.06 -1.25
C ARG A 145 3.77 15.48 -1.27
N VAL A 146 4.14 14.68 -0.27
CA VAL A 146 5.48 14.11 -0.11
C VAL A 146 5.37 12.61 0.22
N PRO A 147 4.68 11.83 -0.63
CA PRO A 147 4.28 10.46 -0.29
C PRO A 147 5.49 9.52 -0.13
N LEU A 148 6.55 9.70 -0.91
CA LEU A 148 7.77 8.88 -0.80
C LEU A 148 8.54 9.20 0.49
N PHE A 149 8.69 10.48 0.85
CA PHE A 149 9.24 10.88 2.14
C PHE A 149 8.45 10.28 3.31
N PHE A 150 7.12 10.41 3.29
CA PHE A 150 6.26 9.78 4.30
C PHE A 150 6.46 8.26 4.33
N TYR A 151 6.48 7.61 3.18
CA TYR A 151 6.68 6.16 3.05
C TYR A 151 8.02 5.71 3.65
N LEU A 152 9.12 6.41 3.39
CA LEU A 152 10.41 6.02 3.96
C LEU A 152 10.49 6.35 5.46
N SER A 153 10.09 7.55 5.85
CA SER A 153 10.19 8.00 7.25
C SER A 153 9.30 7.21 8.20
N HIS A 154 8.09 6.80 7.79
CA HIS A 154 7.23 6.04 8.68
C HIS A 154 7.77 4.65 9.00
N LEU A 155 8.47 3.99 8.06
CA LEU A 155 9.09 2.69 8.30
C LEU A 155 10.13 2.80 9.42
N TYR A 156 11.11 3.70 9.26
CA TYR A 156 12.16 3.88 10.26
C TYR A 156 11.60 4.37 11.61
N LEU A 157 10.63 5.28 11.60
CA LEU A 157 10.04 5.79 12.82
C LEU A 157 9.24 4.71 13.56
N ALA A 158 8.38 3.97 12.87
CA ALA A 158 7.58 2.91 13.49
C ALA A 158 8.48 1.79 14.05
N HIS A 159 9.46 1.33 13.27
CA HIS A 159 10.43 0.34 13.74
C HIS A 159 11.28 0.85 14.90
N GLY A 160 11.72 2.11 14.85
CA GLY A 160 12.46 2.76 15.94
C GLY A 160 11.64 2.85 17.23
N LEU A 161 10.37 3.24 17.14
CA LEU A 161 9.48 3.29 18.30
C LEU A 161 9.23 1.90 18.90
N VAL A 162 8.99 0.88 18.08
CA VAL A 162 8.86 -0.51 18.56
C VAL A 162 10.15 -0.98 19.21
N ALA A 163 11.31 -0.70 18.64
CA ALA A 163 12.60 -1.06 19.20
C ALA A 163 12.86 -0.37 20.57
N LEU A 164 12.49 0.91 20.70
CA LEU A 164 12.58 1.65 21.95
C LEU A 164 11.65 1.09 23.03
N ILE A 165 10.40 0.77 22.67
CA ILE A 165 9.45 0.12 23.57
C ILE A 165 9.99 -1.25 23.98
N GLY A 166 10.47 -2.05 23.02
CA GLY A 166 11.04 -3.37 23.29
C GLY A 166 12.28 -3.31 24.18
N ALA A 167 13.13 -2.30 24.03
CA ALA A 167 14.31 -2.11 24.90
C ALA A 167 13.91 -1.70 26.33
N TYR A 168 12.89 -0.84 26.48
CA TYR A 168 12.42 -0.39 27.79
C TYR A 168 11.63 -1.47 28.54
N PHE A 169 10.91 -2.32 27.82
CA PHE A 169 10.14 -3.45 28.36
C PHE A 169 10.82 -4.81 28.08
N ALA A 170 12.16 -4.83 28.02
CA ALA A 170 12.95 -5.98 27.58
C ALA A 170 12.62 -7.27 28.33
N ASP A 171 12.32 -7.18 29.64
CA ASP A 171 11.92 -8.34 30.42
C ASP A 171 10.58 -8.93 29.95
N ILE A 172 9.59 -8.10 29.62
CA ILE A 172 8.27 -8.55 29.16
C ILE A 172 8.38 -9.25 27.78
N TRP A 173 9.20 -8.72 26.89
CA TRP A 173 9.42 -9.29 25.55
C TRP A 173 10.29 -10.55 25.57
N ARG A 174 11.22 -10.66 26.53
CA ARG A 174 12.10 -11.82 26.71
C ARG A 174 11.34 -13.05 27.22
N TYR A 175 10.30 -12.87 28.03
CA TYR A 175 9.48 -13.98 28.55
C TYR A 175 8.23 -14.28 27.69
N HIS A 176 7.79 -13.34 26.85
CA HIS A 176 6.66 -13.55 25.92
C HIS A 176 6.96 -13.05 24.49
N PRO A 177 7.88 -13.70 23.77
CA PRO A 177 8.34 -13.25 22.43
C PRO A 177 7.24 -13.21 21.36
N VAL A 178 6.09 -13.85 21.62
CA VAL A 178 4.94 -13.96 20.70
C VAL A 178 3.88 -12.88 20.97
N GLN A 179 3.94 -12.17 22.10
CA GLN A 179 2.97 -11.14 22.44
C GLN A 179 3.45 -9.78 21.91
N GLY A 180 3.22 -9.56 20.61
CA GLY A 180 3.26 -8.22 20.06
C GLY A 180 2.26 -7.30 20.76
N LEU A 181 2.26 -6.01 20.40
CA LEU A 181 1.30 -5.05 20.93
C LEU A 181 -0.14 -5.54 20.69
N SER A 182 -1.02 -5.34 21.68
CA SER A 182 -2.46 -5.55 21.50
C SER A 182 -2.98 -4.67 20.37
N LEU A 183 -4.11 -5.03 19.76
CA LEU A 183 -4.69 -4.24 18.66
C LEU A 183 -4.89 -2.75 19.03
N PRO A 184 -5.40 -2.38 20.23
CA PRO A 184 -5.42 -0.98 20.66
C PRO A 184 -4.02 -0.34 20.76
N GLY A 185 -3.02 -1.09 21.24
CA GLY A 185 -1.63 -0.63 21.30
C GLY A 185 -1.04 -0.35 19.92
N VAL A 186 -1.33 -1.20 18.93
CA VAL A 186 -0.94 -0.96 17.53
C VAL A 186 -1.59 0.31 16.98
N TYR A 187 -2.89 0.51 17.22
CA TYR A 187 -3.57 1.74 16.79
C TYR A 187 -3.02 2.99 17.47
N LEU A 188 -2.71 2.91 18.76
CA LEU A 188 -2.10 4.02 19.49
C LEU A 188 -0.72 4.37 18.91
N LEU A 189 0.12 3.37 18.65
CA LEU A 189 1.44 3.57 18.07
C LEU A 189 1.36 4.12 16.64
N TRP A 190 0.38 3.64 15.86
CA TRP A 190 0.10 4.14 14.53
C TRP A 190 -0.32 5.63 14.56
N ILE A 191 -1.25 6.02 15.43
CA ILE A 191 -1.64 7.42 15.62
C ILE A 191 -0.44 8.27 16.04
N LEU A 192 0.37 7.79 16.99
CA LEU A 192 1.57 8.48 17.44
C LEU A 192 2.55 8.72 16.29
N THR A 193 2.79 7.70 15.47
CA THR A 193 3.64 7.78 14.28
C THR A 193 3.11 8.84 13.30
N LEU A 194 1.81 8.86 13.03
CA LEU A 194 1.20 9.87 12.17
C LEU A 194 1.35 11.30 12.72
N VAL A 195 1.11 11.48 14.03
CA VAL A 195 1.24 12.78 14.69
C VAL A 195 2.68 13.29 14.63
N MET A 196 3.67 12.42 14.82
CA MET A 196 5.09 12.76 14.72
C MET A 196 5.52 13.08 13.28
N LEU A 197 4.99 12.37 12.29
CA LEU A 197 5.32 12.59 10.88
C LEU A 197 4.67 13.84 10.29
N TYR A 198 3.53 14.27 10.82
CA TYR A 198 2.81 15.44 10.32
C TYR A 198 3.70 16.70 10.20
N PRO A 199 4.39 17.18 11.26
CA PRO A 199 5.26 18.35 11.14
C PRO A 199 6.41 18.10 10.17
N LEU A 200 6.99 16.88 10.14
CA LEU A 200 8.09 16.53 9.23
C LEU A 200 7.67 16.66 7.76
N CYS A 201 6.50 16.11 7.41
CA CYS A 201 5.95 16.20 6.06
C CYS A 201 5.58 17.65 5.69
N PHE A 202 5.06 18.41 6.65
CA PHE A 202 4.76 19.82 6.47
C PHE A 202 6.02 20.64 6.13
N PHE A 203 7.09 20.51 6.93
CA PHE A 203 8.34 21.23 6.71
C PHE A 203 9.05 20.79 5.42
N TYR A 204 9.11 19.48 5.18
CA TYR A 204 9.72 18.93 3.97
C TYR A 204 9.01 19.43 2.71
N GLY A 205 7.67 19.43 2.70
CA GLY A 205 6.88 19.98 1.59
C GLY A 205 7.18 21.46 1.32
N ARG A 206 7.35 22.29 2.38
CA ARG A 206 7.72 23.70 2.22
C ARG A 206 9.13 23.88 1.63
N ILE A 207 10.09 23.06 2.04
CA ILE A 207 11.46 23.10 1.52
C ILE A 207 11.47 22.71 0.04
N LYS A 208 10.77 21.63 -0.32
CA LYS A 208 10.66 21.13 -1.71
C LYS A 208 10.05 22.17 -2.65
N HIS A 209 9.04 22.92 -2.20
CA HIS A 209 8.44 23.99 -2.99
C HIS A 209 9.27 25.27 -3.07
N SER A 210 10.10 25.56 -2.06
CA SER A 210 10.88 26.81 -2.01
C SER A 210 12.27 26.70 -2.65
N ARG A 211 12.82 25.49 -2.83
CA ARG A 211 14.16 25.28 -3.37
C ARG A 211 14.17 24.18 -4.44
N ARG A 212 14.59 24.53 -5.67
CA ARG A 212 14.76 23.58 -6.77
C ARG A 212 16.10 22.84 -6.68
N TYR A 213 16.23 21.89 -5.74
CA TYR A 213 17.34 20.95 -5.74
C TYR A 213 16.98 19.71 -6.57
N LYS A 214 17.83 19.33 -7.54
CA LYS A 214 17.58 18.19 -8.45
C LYS A 214 17.34 16.87 -7.71
N ILE A 215 18.01 16.64 -6.57
CA ILE A 215 17.87 15.40 -5.78
C ILE A 215 16.54 15.38 -5.00
N LEU A 216 16.06 16.53 -4.51
CA LEU A 216 14.79 16.63 -3.79
C LEU A 216 13.56 16.62 -4.71
N SER A 217 13.73 16.57 -6.04
CA SER A 217 12.59 16.46 -6.95
C SER A 217 12.03 15.04 -6.97
N PHE A 218 12.88 14.03 -6.70
CA PHE A 218 12.52 12.61 -6.76
C PHE A 218 12.04 12.04 -5.41
N LEU A 219 12.35 12.71 -4.29
CA LEU A 219 11.94 12.37 -2.91
C LEU A 219 10.72 13.20 -2.47
#